data_AF-A0A816H8T6-F1
#
_entry.id   AF-A0A816H8T6-F1
#
_cell.length_a   1.000
_cell.length_b   1.000
_cell.length_c   1.000
_cell.angle_alpha   90.00
_cell.angle_beta   90.00
_cell.angle_gamma   90.00
#
_symmetry.space_group_name_H-M   'P 1'
#
loop_
_entity.id
_entity.type
_entity.pdbx_description
1 polymer ?
#
loop_
_entity_poly.entity_id
_entity_poly.type
_entity_poly.pdbx_seq_one_letter_code
_entity_poly.pdbx_strand_id
1 'polypeptide(L)'
;MFVRDANQAEILLNHQEAYLTREREQQPKSFDEVEALIKKHEDFVTTMTANEDKVQGVCSFAQRLCQENHYLGDRILSRASVINDRYVANRQTALEMHDKLHESLKYFQFIQDCEDLKEWVDMKSLQAQDDTYRDTANIHTKYLRHQAFQAEITSNKERLLALKRHADQLKEEHRQQIDPNSIDQRITELDELWLKLEDITREKGERLFDANRSKLFQQSITNLDEFMLNIEKHLYAGEQTTTPSDQIDGQVQVVSTTTTTLEPLENNLTATNLLLLKQTTIEEELLKRQQQVDELRVQAEKLKQLEPEKAEEIDSKRLQVEEKFSKLLLPLEQKKLRLEQQKHLHQYFRDIEDEQIWLSEKRHLLQTYADLIFNNKQQTLMNVQLLKRKNESLLKEIENHEQRLLEHLETEKTRITQDYPSRAEEFQERLEQLSDNYIQLKETIKQRREHIELLENV
;
A
#
# COMPACT_ATOMS: atom_id res chain seq x y z
N MET A 1 69.73 -42.49 -14.77
CA MET A 1 68.28 -42.24 -14.99
C MET A 1 67.84 -41.01 -14.19
N PHE A 2 67.94 -41.00 -12.86
CA PHE A 2 67.54 -39.87 -12.00
C PHE A 2 68.10 -38.50 -12.44
N VAL A 3 69.40 -38.43 -12.70
CA VAL A 3 70.07 -37.16 -13.10
C VAL A 3 69.47 -36.55 -14.37
N ARG A 4 69.05 -37.37 -15.34
CA ARG A 4 68.43 -36.89 -16.58
C ARG A 4 67.08 -36.26 -16.28
N ASP A 5 66.25 -36.95 -15.49
CA ASP A 5 64.90 -36.52 -15.18
C ASP A 5 64.92 -35.28 -14.26
N ALA A 6 65.88 -35.22 -13.32
CA ALA A 6 66.14 -34.03 -12.50
C ALA A 6 66.59 -32.82 -13.33
N ASN A 7 67.51 -33.00 -14.30
CA ASN A 7 67.89 -31.92 -15.21
C ASN A 7 66.69 -31.42 -16.03
N GLN A 8 65.81 -32.33 -16.47
CA GLN A 8 64.62 -31.95 -17.22
C GLN A 8 63.62 -31.17 -16.37
N ALA A 9 63.42 -31.57 -15.10
CA ALA A 9 62.60 -30.81 -14.15
C ALA A 9 63.20 -29.42 -13.87
N GLU A 10 64.51 -29.31 -13.65
CA GLU A 10 65.19 -28.03 -13.44
C GLU A 10 65.05 -27.08 -14.65
N ILE A 11 65.12 -27.61 -15.88
CA ILE A 11 64.88 -26.81 -17.09
C ILE A 11 63.45 -26.28 -17.11
N LEU A 12 62.45 -27.10 -16.78
CA LEU A 12 61.05 -26.66 -16.70
C LEU A 12 60.87 -25.54 -15.66
N LEU A 13 61.45 -25.71 -14.47
CA LEU A 13 61.39 -24.71 -13.40
C LEU A 13 62.09 -23.40 -13.79
N ASN A 14 63.23 -23.45 -14.48
CA ASN A 14 63.90 -22.25 -15.00
C ASN A 14 63.01 -21.48 -15.99
N HIS A 15 62.30 -22.18 -16.87
CA HIS A 15 61.37 -21.53 -17.81
C HIS A 15 60.18 -20.88 -17.08
N GLN A 16 59.65 -21.55 -16.05
CA GLN A 16 58.59 -20.99 -15.20
C GLN A 16 59.05 -19.74 -14.47
N GLU A 17 60.22 -19.77 -13.83
CA GLU A 17 60.81 -18.62 -13.14
C GLU A 17 61.03 -17.43 -14.08
N ALA A 18 61.51 -17.69 -15.30
CA ALA A 18 61.71 -16.65 -16.31
C ALA A 18 60.39 -16.00 -16.76
N TYR A 19 59.33 -16.80 -16.95
CA TYR A 19 58.00 -16.30 -17.28
C TYR A 19 57.44 -15.44 -16.14
N LEU A 20 57.43 -15.98 -14.91
CA LEU A 20 56.90 -15.30 -13.73
C LEU A 20 57.63 -13.97 -13.45
N THR A 21 58.95 -13.94 -13.64
CA THR A 21 59.74 -12.71 -13.50
C THR A 21 59.35 -11.66 -14.54
N ARG A 22 59.24 -12.06 -15.81
CA ARG A 22 58.90 -11.16 -16.92
C ARG A 22 57.49 -10.59 -16.79
N GLU A 23 56.52 -11.41 -16.39
CA GLU A 23 55.13 -10.95 -16.29
C GLU A 23 54.88 -10.12 -15.04
N ARG A 24 55.62 -10.35 -13.94
CA ARG A 24 55.56 -9.50 -12.74
C ARG A 24 55.90 -8.04 -13.02
N GLU A 25 56.70 -7.77 -14.05
CA GLU A 25 57.10 -6.41 -14.45
C GLU A 25 56.08 -5.74 -15.38
N GLN A 26 55.12 -6.49 -15.94
CA GLN A 26 54.09 -5.94 -16.82
C GLN A 26 52.91 -5.44 -15.97
N GLN A 27 52.77 -4.12 -15.86
CA GLN A 27 51.57 -3.51 -15.29
C GLN A 27 50.50 -3.31 -16.38
N PRO A 28 49.29 -3.84 -16.20
CA PRO A 28 48.21 -3.63 -17.15
C PRO A 28 47.74 -2.18 -17.19
N LYS A 29 47.34 -1.69 -18.37
CA LYS A 29 46.90 -0.30 -18.57
C LYS A 29 45.45 -0.15 -18.99
N SER A 30 44.80 -1.24 -19.39
CA SER A 30 43.39 -1.26 -19.79
C SER A 30 42.71 -2.57 -19.40
N PHE A 31 41.38 -2.58 -19.44
CA PHE A 31 40.56 -3.78 -19.23
C PHE A 31 40.96 -4.92 -20.18
N ASP A 32 41.03 -4.64 -21.49
CA ASP A 32 41.41 -5.62 -22.51
C ASP A 32 42.83 -6.20 -22.28
N GLU A 33 43.77 -5.37 -21.84
CA GLU A 33 45.13 -5.81 -21.53
C GLU A 33 45.15 -6.74 -20.31
N VAL A 34 44.36 -6.46 -19.26
CA VAL A 34 44.24 -7.36 -18.10
C VAL A 34 43.64 -8.69 -18.51
N GLU A 35 42.55 -8.71 -19.27
CA GLU A 35 41.92 -9.96 -19.71
C GLU A 35 42.89 -10.81 -20.55
N ALA A 36 43.64 -10.18 -21.45
CA ALA A 36 44.66 -10.86 -22.24
C ALA A 36 45.77 -11.46 -21.36
N LEU A 37 46.22 -10.72 -20.34
CA LEU A 37 47.22 -11.19 -19.38
C LEU A 37 46.71 -12.33 -18.50
N ILE A 38 45.46 -12.25 -18.01
CA ILE A 38 44.80 -13.33 -17.26
C ILE A 38 44.77 -14.59 -18.12
N LYS A 39 44.27 -14.51 -19.34
CA LYS A 39 44.19 -15.66 -20.24
C LYS A 39 45.56 -16.30 -20.49
N LYS A 40 46.58 -15.47 -20.73
CA LYS A 40 47.96 -15.93 -20.93
C LYS A 40 48.51 -16.61 -19.67
N HIS A 41 48.17 -16.10 -18.49
CA HIS A 41 48.57 -16.67 -17.21
C HIS A 41 47.83 -17.97 -16.90
N GLU A 42 46.54 -18.08 -17.24
CA GLU A 42 45.76 -19.31 -17.15
C GLU A 42 46.32 -20.42 -18.06
N ASP A 43 46.70 -20.07 -19.30
CA ASP A 43 47.40 -20.98 -20.22
C ASP A 43 48.72 -21.46 -19.60
N PHE A 44 49.49 -20.54 -18.99
CA PHE A 44 50.73 -20.87 -18.28
C PHE A 44 50.47 -21.81 -17.09
N VAL A 45 49.51 -21.52 -16.22
CA VAL A 45 49.16 -22.36 -15.05
C VAL A 45 48.69 -23.74 -15.49
N THR A 46 47.95 -23.84 -16.59
CA THR A 46 47.54 -25.12 -17.19
C THR A 46 48.76 -25.94 -17.60
N THR A 47 49.75 -25.33 -18.27
CA THR A 47 51.00 -26.04 -18.62
C THR A 47 51.86 -26.38 -17.41
N MET A 48 51.85 -25.54 -16.36
CA MET A 48 52.56 -25.80 -15.10
C MET A 48 51.97 -27.03 -14.40
N THR A 49 50.64 -27.11 -14.33
CA THR A 49 49.89 -28.23 -13.74
C THR A 49 50.10 -29.52 -14.54
N ALA A 50 50.04 -29.46 -15.88
CA ALA A 50 50.30 -30.62 -16.74
C ALA A 50 51.73 -31.20 -16.61
N ASN A 51 52.68 -30.40 -16.11
CA ASN A 51 54.06 -30.82 -15.86
C ASN A 51 54.32 -31.20 -14.39
N GLU A 52 53.33 -31.08 -13.50
CA GLU A 52 53.45 -31.39 -12.06
C GLU A 52 53.88 -32.84 -11.83
N ASP A 53 53.28 -33.80 -12.56
CA ASP A 53 53.61 -35.22 -12.47
C ASP A 53 55.08 -35.52 -12.79
N LYS A 54 55.72 -34.73 -13.67
CA LYS A 54 57.14 -34.91 -14.00
C LYS A 54 58.03 -34.49 -12.83
N VAL A 55 57.69 -33.38 -12.17
CA VAL A 55 58.43 -32.86 -11.01
C VAL A 55 58.22 -33.78 -9.80
N GLN A 56 56.97 -34.17 -9.53
CA GLN A 56 56.63 -35.11 -8.46
C GLN A 56 57.21 -36.50 -8.71
N GLY A 57 57.28 -36.93 -9.97
CA GLY A 57 57.93 -38.16 -10.39
C GLY A 57 59.42 -38.19 -10.05
N VAL A 58 60.15 -37.09 -10.24
CA VAL A 58 61.57 -36.96 -9.83
C VAL A 58 61.71 -37.08 -8.31
N CYS A 59 60.81 -36.46 -7.55
CA CYS A 59 60.83 -36.51 -6.09
C CYS A 59 60.53 -37.92 -5.56
N SER A 60 59.51 -38.58 -6.13
CA SER A 60 59.14 -39.96 -5.79
C SER A 60 60.25 -40.95 -6.15
N PHE A 61 60.94 -40.73 -7.28
CA PHE A 61 62.05 -41.58 -7.69
C PHE A 61 63.28 -41.39 -6.80
N ALA A 62 63.58 -40.16 -6.37
CA ALA A 62 64.62 -39.90 -5.38
C ALA A 62 64.36 -40.62 -4.05
N GLN A 63 63.12 -40.58 -3.56
CA GLN A 63 62.71 -41.28 -2.33
C GLN A 63 62.91 -42.79 -2.46
N ARG A 64 62.48 -43.39 -3.58
CA ARG A 64 62.66 -44.82 -3.83
C ARG A 64 64.13 -45.23 -3.85
N LEU A 65 64.98 -44.47 -4.54
CA LEU A 65 66.43 -44.72 -4.57
C LEU A 65 67.06 -44.63 -3.17
N CYS A 66 66.56 -43.75 -2.31
CA CYS A 66 67.03 -43.69 -0.93
C CYS A 66 66.58 -44.90 -0.10
N GLN A 67 65.34 -45.37 -0.28
CA GLN A 67 64.82 -46.58 0.39
C GLN A 67 65.60 -47.84 -0.02
N GLU A 68 66.08 -47.89 -1.25
CA GLU A 68 66.94 -48.96 -1.79
C GLU A 68 68.41 -48.86 -1.32
N ASN A 69 68.75 -47.98 -0.36
CA ASN A 69 70.10 -47.76 0.16
C ASN A 69 71.13 -47.40 -0.94
N HIS A 70 70.74 -46.59 -1.92
CA HIS A 70 71.67 -46.11 -2.94
C HIS A 70 72.84 -45.32 -2.32
N TYR A 71 74.08 -45.59 -2.77
CA TYR A 71 75.32 -45.02 -2.24
C TYR A 71 75.45 -43.48 -2.28
N LEU A 72 74.54 -42.80 -2.98
CA LEU A 72 74.41 -41.33 -3.04
C LEU A 72 73.05 -40.83 -2.56
N GLY A 73 72.32 -41.61 -1.74
CA GLY A 73 70.95 -41.31 -1.30
C GLY A 73 70.78 -39.89 -0.77
N ASP A 74 71.65 -39.44 0.14
CA ASP A 74 71.60 -38.10 0.74
C ASP A 74 71.71 -36.97 -0.30
N ARG A 75 72.60 -37.12 -1.28
CA ARG A 75 72.79 -36.15 -2.36
C ARG A 75 71.59 -36.11 -3.32
N ILE A 76 71.02 -37.29 -3.62
CA ILE A 76 69.85 -37.43 -4.49
C ILE A 76 68.63 -36.79 -3.82
N LEU A 77 68.39 -37.09 -2.54
CA LEU A 77 67.31 -36.49 -1.74
C LEU A 77 67.47 -34.98 -1.60
N SER A 78 68.68 -34.49 -1.30
CA SER A 78 68.93 -33.05 -1.21
C SER A 78 68.61 -32.34 -2.52
N ARG A 79 69.02 -32.90 -3.67
CA ARG A 79 68.69 -32.33 -4.99
C ARG A 79 67.19 -32.36 -5.28
N ALA A 80 66.50 -33.46 -4.97
CA ALA A 80 65.06 -33.56 -5.15
C ALA A 80 64.29 -32.58 -4.24
N SER A 81 64.75 -32.36 -3.00
CA SER A 81 64.20 -31.34 -2.10
C SER A 81 64.29 -29.95 -2.72
N VAL A 82 65.47 -29.56 -3.23
CA VAL A 82 65.65 -28.25 -3.88
C VAL A 82 64.73 -28.07 -5.09
N ILE A 83 64.55 -29.12 -5.90
CA ILE A 83 63.61 -29.09 -7.04
C ILE A 83 62.17 -28.91 -6.56
N ASN A 84 61.76 -29.63 -5.51
CA ASN A 84 60.43 -29.50 -4.93
C ASN A 84 60.20 -28.12 -4.32
N ASP A 85 61.16 -27.59 -3.56
CA ASP A 85 61.07 -26.28 -2.93
C ASP A 85 60.91 -25.17 -3.97
N ARG A 86 61.66 -25.26 -5.08
CA ARG A 86 61.51 -24.36 -6.24
C ARG A 86 60.15 -24.49 -6.91
N TYR A 87 59.65 -25.71 -7.10
CA TYR A 87 58.32 -25.94 -7.66
C TYR A 87 57.22 -25.30 -6.78
N VAL A 88 57.29 -25.51 -5.47
CA VAL A 88 56.35 -24.90 -4.52
C VAL A 88 56.43 -23.38 -4.56
N ALA A 89 57.64 -22.81 -4.61
CA ALA A 89 57.84 -21.36 -4.72
C ALA A 89 57.28 -20.79 -6.03
N ASN A 90 57.50 -21.46 -7.17
CA ASN A 90 56.94 -21.05 -8.46
C ASN A 90 55.42 -21.09 -8.45
N ARG A 91 54.83 -22.16 -7.88
CA ARG A 91 53.37 -22.30 -7.75
C ARG A 91 52.79 -21.20 -6.88
N GLN A 92 53.41 -20.89 -5.75
CA GLN A 92 52.99 -19.80 -4.88
C GLN A 92 53.05 -18.44 -5.60
N THR A 93 54.13 -18.17 -6.33
CA THR A 93 54.27 -16.94 -7.13
C THR A 93 53.22 -16.85 -8.24
N ALA A 94 52.90 -17.99 -8.89
CA ALA A 94 51.86 -18.03 -9.90
C ALA A 94 50.46 -17.76 -9.32
N LEU A 95 50.16 -18.25 -8.12
CA LEU A 95 48.91 -17.94 -7.41
C LEU A 95 48.83 -16.46 -7.03
N GLU A 96 49.88 -15.90 -6.45
CA GLU A 96 49.92 -14.47 -6.10
C GLU A 96 49.77 -13.57 -7.33
N MET A 97 50.31 -13.98 -8.48
CA MET A 97 50.16 -13.26 -9.74
C MET A 97 48.73 -13.38 -10.29
N HIS A 98 48.13 -14.57 -10.21
CA HIS A 98 46.73 -14.79 -10.58
C HIS A 98 45.82 -13.86 -9.79
N ASP A 99 45.97 -13.84 -8.46
CA ASP A 99 45.17 -12.99 -7.59
C ASP A 99 45.35 -11.52 -7.99
N LYS A 100 46.58 -11.01 -8.11
CA LYS A 100 46.86 -9.62 -8.54
C LYS A 100 46.23 -9.24 -9.90
N LEU A 101 46.24 -10.16 -10.86
CA LEU A 101 45.62 -9.91 -12.17
C LEU A 101 44.09 -9.82 -12.05
N HIS A 102 43.47 -10.68 -11.24
CA HIS A 102 42.04 -10.61 -10.97
C HIS A 102 41.64 -9.36 -10.16
N GLU A 103 42.48 -8.92 -9.22
CA GLU A 103 42.29 -7.64 -8.51
C GLU A 103 42.34 -6.46 -9.49
N SER A 104 43.31 -6.48 -10.41
CA SER A 104 43.42 -5.50 -11.48
C SER A 104 42.18 -5.51 -12.38
N LEU A 105 41.64 -6.69 -12.71
CA LEU A 105 40.44 -6.83 -13.54
C LEU A 105 39.23 -6.15 -12.89
N LYS A 106 38.99 -6.41 -11.60
CA LYS A 106 37.91 -5.76 -10.84
C LYS A 106 38.04 -4.24 -10.86
N TYR A 107 39.26 -3.72 -10.71
CA TYR A 107 39.52 -2.29 -10.78
C TYR A 107 39.20 -1.71 -12.16
N PHE A 108 39.69 -2.30 -13.24
CA PHE A 108 39.39 -1.79 -14.60
C PHE A 108 37.91 -1.93 -14.97
N GLN A 109 37.23 -2.97 -14.48
CA GLN A 109 35.78 -3.09 -14.61
C GLN A 109 35.05 -1.93 -13.91
N PHE A 110 35.45 -1.59 -12.69
CA PHE A 110 34.94 -0.42 -11.99
C PHE A 110 35.17 0.89 -12.78
N ILE A 111 36.35 1.07 -13.37
CA ILE A 111 36.65 2.25 -14.19
C ILE A 111 35.72 2.33 -15.40
N GLN A 112 35.50 1.21 -16.10
CA GLN A 112 34.58 1.16 -17.22
C GLN A 112 33.15 1.47 -16.80
N ASP A 113 32.66 0.85 -15.71
CA ASP A 113 31.31 1.11 -15.18
C ASP A 113 31.12 2.59 -14.80
N CYS A 114 32.17 3.24 -14.29
CA CYS A 114 32.17 4.67 -14.00
C CYS A 114 32.06 5.53 -15.27
N GLU A 115 32.85 5.25 -16.31
CA GLU A 115 32.76 5.99 -17.58
C GLU A 115 31.42 5.74 -18.28
N ASP A 116 30.90 4.52 -18.28
CA ASP A 116 29.58 4.18 -18.84
C ASP A 116 28.45 4.95 -18.13
N LEU A 117 28.51 5.07 -16.80
CA LEU A 117 27.54 5.88 -16.06
C LEU A 117 27.71 7.37 -16.36
N LYS A 118 28.95 7.85 -16.47
CA LYS A 118 29.24 9.25 -16.80
C LYS A 118 28.70 9.63 -18.17
N GLU A 119 28.95 8.83 -19.20
CA GLU A 119 28.40 9.04 -20.55
C GLU A 119 26.87 9.07 -20.53
N TRP A 120 26.26 8.17 -19.75
CA TRP A 120 24.81 8.17 -19.57
C TRP A 120 24.30 9.45 -18.90
N VAL A 121 24.96 9.93 -17.83
CA VAL A 121 24.60 11.17 -17.13
C VAL A 121 24.75 12.37 -18.07
N ASP A 122 25.85 12.46 -18.82
CA ASP A 122 26.10 13.56 -19.76
C ASP A 122 25.05 13.58 -20.88
N MET A 123 24.72 12.41 -21.44
CA MET A 123 23.67 12.28 -22.46
C MET A 123 22.30 12.69 -21.90
N LYS A 124 21.95 12.29 -20.68
CA LYS A 124 20.70 12.73 -20.03
C LYS A 124 20.71 14.21 -19.68
N SER A 125 21.83 14.75 -19.26
CA SER A 125 22.01 16.18 -18.98
C SER A 125 21.77 17.01 -20.25
N LEU A 126 22.29 16.57 -21.39
CA LEU A 126 22.04 17.19 -22.68
C LEU A 126 20.55 17.13 -23.07
N GLN A 127 19.88 15.99 -22.88
CA GLN A 127 18.43 15.88 -23.11
C GLN A 127 17.61 16.78 -22.17
N ALA A 128 18.05 16.93 -20.92
CA ALA A 128 17.41 17.82 -19.96
C ALA A 128 17.60 19.30 -20.36
N GLN A 129 18.75 19.68 -20.91
CA GLN A 129 19.02 21.03 -21.41
C GLN A 129 18.41 21.32 -22.78
N ASP A 130 17.99 20.29 -23.52
CA ASP A 130 17.35 20.48 -24.82
C ASP A 130 16.00 21.19 -24.67
N ASP A 131 16.02 22.49 -25.00
CA ASP A 131 14.87 23.40 -25.06
C ASP A 131 14.31 23.54 -26.48
N THR A 132 14.75 22.70 -27.42
CA THR A 132 14.47 22.83 -28.87
C THR A 132 13.00 22.59 -29.25
N TYR A 133 12.12 22.30 -28.29
CA TYR A 133 10.68 22.11 -28.51
C TYR A 133 9.80 23.34 -28.18
N ARG A 134 10.37 24.55 -28.07
CA ARG A 134 9.80 25.87 -27.64
C ARG A 134 8.40 26.30 -28.12
N ASP A 135 7.67 25.47 -28.85
CA ASP A 135 6.28 25.69 -29.20
C ASP A 135 5.38 25.68 -27.95
N THR A 136 4.61 26.74 -27.71
CA THR A 136 3.76 26.89 -26.51
C THR A 136 2.56 25.95 -26.49
N ALA A 137 2.37 25.16 -27.55
CA ALA A 137 1.32 24.15 -27.63
C ALA A 137 1.62 22.94 -26.72
N ASN A 138 0.62 22.57 -25.91
CA ASN A 138 0.55 21.33 -25.12
C ASN A 138 1.56 21.20 -23.96
N ILE A 139 1.69 22.25 -23.15
CA ILE A 139 2.49 22.32 -21.90
C ILE A 139 2.22 21.12 -20.97
N HIS A 140 0.96 20.70 -20.83
CA HIS A 140 0.59 19.56 -19.99
C HIS A 140 1.25 18.25 -20.43
N THR A 141 1.26 17.96 -21.74
CA THR A 141 1.91 16.75 -22.27
C THR A 141 3.42 16.79 -22.05
N LYS A 142 4.03 17.98 -22.13
CA LYS A 142 5.45 18.17 -21.85
C LYS A 142 5.77 17.94 -20.38
N TYR A 143 4.93 18.43 -19.47
CA TYR A 143 5.04 18.15 -18.04
C TYR A 143 4.98 16.64 -17.73
N LEU A 144 4.01 15.92 -18.31
CA LEU A 144 3.91 14.46 -18.12
C LEU A 144 5.13 13.70 -18.65
N ARG A 145 5.65 14.07 -19.84
CA ARG A 145 6.89 13.49 -20.37
C ARG A 145 8.08 13.75 -19.46
N HIS A 146 8.15 14.96 -18.89
CA HIS A 146 9.21 15.29 -17.94
C HIS A 146 9.09 14.50 -16.63
N GLN A 147 7.88 14.25 -16.13
CA GLN A 147 7.66 13.39 -14.97
C GLN A 147 8.15 11.95 -15.23
N ALA A 148 7.91 11.41 -16.43
CA ALA A 148 8.45 10.10 -16.82
C ALA A 148 9.98 10.12 -16.88
N PHE A 149 10.58 11.19 -17.40
CA PHE A 149 12.03 11.38 -17.42
C PHE A 149 12.64 11.47 -16.00
N GLN A 150 12.00 12.18 -15.07
CA GLN A 150 12.40 12.21 -13.65
C GLN A 150 12.34 10.82 -12.99
N ALA A 151 11.30 10.03 -13.29
CA ALA A 151 11.17 8.67 -12.80
C ALA A 151 12.30 7.77 -13.34
N GLU A 152 12.69 7.94 -14.61
CA GLU A 152 13.84 7.24 -15.20
C GLU A 152 15.15 7.57 -14.47
N ILE A 153 15.43 8.86 -14.21
CA ILE A 153 16.62 9.29 -13.45
C ILE A 153 16.61 8.68 -12.05
N THR A 154 15.47 8.75 -11.36
CA THR A 154 15.31 8.22 -10.00
C THR A 154 15.60 6.71 -9.95
N SER A 155 15.08 5.95 -10.92
CA SER A 155 15.32 4.50 -11.02
C SER A 155 16.80 4.17 -11.26
N ASN A 156 17.50 4.98 -12.06
CA ASN A 156 18.92 4.79 -12.34
C ASN A 156 19.85 5.17 -11.18
N LYS A 157 19.34 5.84 -10.13
CA LYS A 157 20.12 6.22 -8.94
C LYS A 157 20.74 5.00 -8.24
N GLU A 158 20.12 3.83 -8.34
CA GLU A 158 20.68 2.60 -7.77
C GLU A 158 22.00 2.19 -8.44
N ARG A 159 22.21 2.52 -9.73
CA ARG A 159 23.49 2.24 -10.42
C ARG A 159 24.65 3.02 -9.79
N LEU A 160 24.42 4.30 -9.46
CA LEU A 160 25.40 5.12 -8.76
C LEU A 160 25.69 4.57 -7.36
N LEU A 161 24.65 4.16 -6.62
CA LEU A 161 24.82 3.57 -5.29
C LEU A 161 25.58 2.24 -5.34
N ALA A 162 25.32 1.40 -6.34
CA ALA A 162 26.05 0.15 -6.56
C ALA A 162 27.54 0.42 -6.83
N LEU A 163 27.86 1.42 -7.66
CA LEU A 163 29.25 1.82 -7.91
C LEU A 163 29.96 2.31 -6.65
N LYS A 164 29.28 3.06 -5.77
CA LYS A 164 29.84 3.46 -4.47
C LYS A 164 30.16 2.26 -3.58
N ARG A 165 29.26 1.27 -3.52
CA ARG A 165 29.52 0.03 -2.76
C ARG A 165 30.70 -0.74 -3.36
N HIS A 166 30.81 -0.81 -4.69
CA HIS A 166 31.95 -1.44 -5.37
C HIS A 166 33.26 -0.69 -5.08
N ALA A 167 33.25 0.65 -5.10
CA ALA A 167 34.38 1.48 -4.71
C ALA A 167 34.85 1.21 -3.27
N ASP A 168 33.91 1.11 -2.31
CA ASP A 168 34.24 0.82 -0.92
C ASP A 168 34.84 -0.59 -0.75
N GLN A 169 34.33 -1.59 -1.49
CA GLN A 169 34.91 -2.93 -1.51
C GLN A 169 36.33 -2.93 -2.07
N LEU A 170 36.57 -2.26 -3.20
CA LEU A 170 37.91 -2.15 -3.81
C LEU A 170 38.90 -1.45 -2.86
N LYS A 171 38.45 -0.42 -2.13
CA LYS A 171 39.28 0.27 -1.13
C LYS A 171 39.64 -0.63 0.05
N GLU A 172 38.76 -1.52 0.49
CA GLU A 172 39.05 -2.41 1.62
C GLU A 172 39.93 -3.60 1.20
N GLU A 173 39.63 -4.23 0.05
CA GLU A 173 40.35 -5.42 -0.44
C GLU A 173 41.76 -5.08 -0.96
N HIS A 174 41.99 -3.88 -1.52
CA HIS A 174 43.19 -3.60 -2.34
C HIS A 174 43.99 -2.35 -1.93
N ARG A 175 44.03 -2.00 -0.63
CA ARG A 175 44.74 -0.81 -0.09
C ARG A 175 46.20 -0.63 -0.51
N GLN A 176 46.91 -1.70 -0.87
CA GLN A 176 48.34 -1.66 -1.22
C GLN A 176 48.62 -1.46 -2.71
N GLN A 177 47.64 -1.75 -3.58
CA GLN A 177 47.83 -1.77 -5.04
C GLN A 177 47.09 -0.64 -5.74
N ILE A 178 45.97 -0.17 -5.18
CA ILE A 178 45.14 0.88 -5.76
C ILE A 178 45.19 2.10 -4.84
N ASP A 179 45.42 3.29 -5.40
CA ASP A 179 45.34 4.55 -4.66
C ASP A 179 43.86 4.85 -4.32
N PRO A 180 43.46 4.83 -3.04
CA PRO A 180 42.08 5.11 -2.64
C PRO A 180 41.62 6.50 -3.09
N ASN A 181 42.53 7.47 -3.18
CA ASN A 181 42.19 8.83 -3.59
C ASN A 181 41.70 8.90 -5.04
N SER A 182 42.25 8.05 -5.94
CA SER A 182 41.82 7.97 -7.33
C SER A 182 40.38 7.45 -7.45
N ILE A 183 40.03 6.44 -6.64
CA ILE A 183 38.66 5.91 -6.56
C ILE A 183 37.72 7.00 -6.05
N ASP A 184 38.08 7.66 -4.94
CA ASP A 184 37.24 8.69 -4.33
C ASP A 184 37.05 9.90 -5.25
N GLN A 185 38.08 10.31 -6.01
CA GLN A 185 37.97 11.37 -7.02
C GLN A 185 36.92 11.01 -8.08
N ARG A 186 36.97 9.80 -8.63
CA ARG A 186 36.03 9.35 -9.67
C ARG A 186 34.59 9.27 -9.17
N ILE A 187 34.38 8.76 -7.96
CA ILE A 187 33.05 8.73 -7.33
C ILE A 187 32.55 10.16 -7.06
N THR A 188 33.43 11.05 -6.60
CA THR A 188 33.08 12.46 -6.35
C THR A 188 32.68 13.16 -7.65
N GLU A 189 33.44 12.98 -8.73
CA GLU A 189 33.09 13.52 -10.06
C GLU A 189 31.73 13.02 -10.54
N LEU A 190 31.43 11.72 -10.40
CA LEU A 190 30.14 11.14 -10.74
C LEU A 190 29.01 11.70 -9.87
N ASP A 191 29.23 11.87 -8.58
CA ASP A 191 28.27 12.50 -7.67
C ASP A 191 27.96 13.94 -8.07
N GLU A 192 28.98 14.73 -8.40
CA GLU A 192 28.79 16.10 -8.86
C GLU A 192 28.00 16.17 -10.17
N LEU A 193 28.29 15.29 -11.13
CA LEU A 193 27.54 15.21 -12.39
C LEU A 193 26.09 14.79 -12.16
N TRP A 194 25.87 13.81 -11.27
CA TRP A 194 24.54 13.36 -10.91
C TRP A 194 23.71 14.47 -10.23
N LEU A 195 24.31 15.19 -9.27
CA LEU A 195 23.67 16.32 -8.61
C LEU A 195 23.32 17.43 -9.60
N LYS A 196 24.22 17.77 -10.52
CA LYS A 196 23.95 18.73 -11.60
C LYS A 196 22.78 18.28 -12.47
N LEU A 197 22.70 16.99 -12.82
CA LEU A 197 21.58 16.43 -13.58
C LEU A 197 20.26 16.53 -12.80
N GLU A 198 20.27 16.19 -11.50
CA GLU A 198 19.10 16.32 -10.62
C GLU A 198 18.63 17.78 -10.54
N ASP A 199 19.54 18.74 -10.40
CA ASP A 199 19.21 20.16 -10.34
C ASP A 199 18.65 20.70 -11.66
N ILE A 200 19.29 20.42 -12.79
CA ILE A 200 18.79 20.85 -14.11
C ILE A 200 17.40 20.26 -14.37
N THR A 201 17.22 18.99 -14.04
CA THR A 201 15.94 18.30 -14.21
C THR A 201 14.88 18.87 -13.28
N ARG A 202 15.23 19.15 -12.02
CA ARG A 202 14.33 19.77 -11.04
C ARG A 202 13.87 21.16 -11.48
N GLU A 203 14.81 22.03 -11.88
CA GLU A 203 14.48 23.39 -12.35
C GLU A 203 13.57 23.35 -13.59
N LYS A 204 13.85 22.45 -14.55
CA LYS A 204 12.99 22.26 -15.72
C LYS A 204 11.59 21.79 -15.33
N GLY A 205 11.50 20.87 -14.37
CA GLY A 205 10.24 20.38 -13.82
C GLY A 205 9.43 21.48 -13.14
N GLU A 206 10.07 22.31 -12.32
CA GLU A 206 9.44 23.47 -11.67
C GLU A 206 8.90 24.46 -12.71
N ARG A 207 9.69 24.82 -13.72
CA ARG A 207 9.24 25.73 -14.80
C ARG A 207 8.07 25.16 -15.61
N LEU A 208 8.11 23.87 -15.96
CA LEU A 208 7.02 23.21 -16.67
C LEU A 208 5.76 23.11 -15.81
N PHE A 209 5.92 22.86 -14.51
CA PHE A 209 4.82 22.81 -13.58
C PHE A 209 4.16 24.18 -13.43
N ASP A 210 4.96 25.25 -13.24
CA ASP A 210 4.48 26.63 -13.16
C ASP A 210 3.74 27.05 -14.44
N ALA A 211 4.29 26.72 -15.61
CA ALA A 211 3.62 26.96 -16.90
C ALA A 211 2.32 26.14 -17.06
N ASN A 212 2.24 24.94 -16.47
CA ASN A 212 1.04 24.10 -16.50
C ASN A 212 0.02 24.46 -15.40
N ARG A 213 0.40 25.32 -14.44
CA ARG A 213 -0.35 25.54 -13.21
C ARG A 213 -1.72 26.16 -13.45
N SER A 214 -1.81 27.10 -14.40
CA SER A 214 -3.07 27.74 -14.77
C SER A 214 -4.08 26.71 -15.32
N LYS A 215 -3.61 25.73 -16.10
CA LYS A 215 -4.44 24.63 -16.62
C LYS A 215 -4.90 23.69 -15.51
N LEU A 216 -4.01 23.32 -14.58
CA LEU A 216 -4.36 22.47 -13.43
C LEU A 216 -5.39 23.15 -12.53
N PHE A 217 -5.21 24.44 -12.27
CA PHE A 217 -6.16 25.24 -11.50
C PHE A 217 -7.55 25.26 -12.15
N GLN A 218 -7.62 25.49 -13.47
CA GLN A 218 -8.88 25.44 -14.21
C GLN A 218 -9.52 24.04 -14.15
N GLN A 219 -8.75 22.97 -14.34
CA GLN A 219 -9.24 21.59 -14.23
C GLN A 219 -9.78 21.28 -12.82
N SER A 220 -9.09 21.72 -11.77
CA SER A 220 -9.55 21.57 -10.39
C SER A 220 -10.87 22.30 -10.14
N ILE A 221 -11.02 23.53 -10.66
CA ILE A 221 -12.29 24.27 -10.60
C ILE A 221 -13.39 23.49 -11.31
N THR A 222 -13.17 23.05 -12.55
CA THR A 222 -14.17 22.28 -13.31
C THR A 222 -14.57 20.99 -12.59
N ASN A 223 -13.60 20.23 -12.08
CA ASN A 223 -13.85 18.98 -11.36
C ASN A 223 -14.65 19.20 -10.05
N LEU A 224 -14.44 20.34 -9.38
CA LEU A 224 -15.21 20.72 -8.19
C LEU A 224 -16.60 21.21 -8.56
N ASP A 225 -16.75 22.03 -9.60
CA ASP A 225 -18.06 22.46 -10.10
C ASP A 225 -18.92 21.26 -10.55
N GLU A 226 -18.35 20.30 -11.28
CA GLU A 226 -19.05 19.08 -11.69
C GLU A 226 -19.49 18.24 -10.48
N PHE A 227 -18.63 18.12 -9.47
CA PHE A 227 -18.97 17.42 -8.24
C PHE A 227 -20.10 18.13 -7.48
N MET A 228 -19.99 19.45 -7.29
CA MET A 228 -21.01 20.24 -6.62
C MET A 228 -22.35 20.14 -7.35
N LEU A 229 -22.36 20.21 -8.68
CA LEU A 229 -23.57 20.01 -9.48
C LEU A 229 -24.17 18.61 -9.29
N ASN A 230 -23.33 17.58 -9.16
CA ASN A 230 -23.78 16.22 -8.90
C ASN A 230 -24.41 16.11 -7.50
N ILE A 231 -23.80 16.71 -6.48
CA ILE A 231 -24.34 16.75 -5.12
C ILE A 231 -25.65 17.53 -5.07
N GLU A 232 -25.73 18.70 -5.72
CA GLU A 232 -26.97 19.47 -5.85
C GLU A 232 -28.07 18.62 -6.47
N LYS A 233 -27.79 17.91 -7.57
CA LYS A 233 -28.77 16.97 -8.15
C LYS A 233 -29.21 15.91 -7.15
N HIS A 234 -28.31 15.33 -6.36
CA HIS A 234 -28.70 14.33 -5.35
C HIS A 234 -29.46 14.92 -4.15
N LEU A 235 -29.21 16.17 -3.80
CA LEU A 235 -29.96 16.91 -2.78
C LEU A 235 -31.38 17.19 -3.27
N TYR A 236 -31.53 17.66 -4.50
CA TYR A 236 -32.80 18.13 -5.07
C TYR A 236 -33.52 17.12 -5.97
N ALA A 237 -32.99 15.91 -6.16
CA ALA A 237 -33.62 14.86 -6.98
C ALA A 237 -35.00 14.38 -6.46
N GLY A 238 -35.38 14.77 -5.23
CA GLY A 238 -36.72 14.57 -4.67
C GLY A 238 -37.67 15.76 -4.82
N GLU A 239 -37.19 16.92 -5.28
CA GLU A 239 -37.97 18.18 -5.38
C GLU A 239 -38.45 18.48 -6.81
N GLN A 240 -38.76 17.46 -7.63
CA GLN A 240 -39.39 17.72 -8.92
C GLN A 240 -40.79 18.34 -8.74
N THR A 241 -40.82 19.66 -8.94
CA THR A 241 -41.81 20.43 -9.68
C THR A 241 -43.28 20.21 -9.30
N THR A 242 -43.78 21.05 -8.39
CA THR A 242 -45.02 21.76 -8.73
C THR A 242 -44.71 22.64 -9.94
N THR A 243 -45.30 22.32 -11.09
CA THR A 243 -45.30 23.13 -12.32
C THR A 243 -45.44 24.63 -12.05
N PRO A 244 -44.66 25.50 -12.73
CA PRO A 244 -44.94 26.92 -12.74
C PRO A 244 -46.11 27.19 -13.70
N SER A 245 -47.28 27.51 -13.16
CA SER A 245 -48.23 28.35 -13.89
C SER A 245 -48.45 29.63 -13.10
N ASP A 246 -48.18 30.72 -13.81
CA ASP A 246 -48.58 32.09 -13.57
C ASP A 246 -47.60 32.97 -12.77
N GLN A 247 -46.87 33.75 -13.57
CA GLN A 247 -46.16 34.96 -13.20
C GLN A 247 -47.09 35.95 -12.50
N ILE A 248 -46.74 36.41 -11.29
CA ILE A 248 -46.99 37.80 -10.89
C ILE A 248 -45.83 38.28 -9.99
N ASP A 249 -45.06 39.20 -10.56
CA ASP A 249 -44.31 40.33 -9.97
C ASP A 249 -44.06 40.41 -8.45
N GLY A 250 -42.80 40.66 -8.10
CA GLY A 250 -42.42 41.52 -6.97
C GLY A 250 -42.34 40.89 -5.57
N GLN A 251 -41.13 40.96 -5.01
CA GLN A 251 -40.75 40.71 -3.60
C GLN A 251 -40.54 39.23 -3.21
N VAL A 252 -39.25 38.87 -3.12
CA VAL A 252 -38.76 37.66 -2.44
C VAL A 252 -39.01 37.85 -0.94
N GLN A 253 -40.19 37.43 -0.49
CA GLN A 253 -40.41 37.12 0.91
C GLN A 253 -39.88 35.71 1.14
N VAL A 254 -38.98 35.56 2.12
CA VAL A 254 -38.47 34.29 2.62
C VAL A 254 -39.66 33.49 3.14
N VAL A 255 -40.26 32.66 2.28
CA VAL A 255 -41.31 31.74 2.70
C VAL A 255 -40.62 30.55 3.31
N SER A 256 -40.63 30.51 4.64
CA SER A 256 -40.44 29.30 5.42
C SER A 256 -41.61 28.37 5.10
N THR A 257 -41.50 27.55 4.06
CA THR A 257 -42.46 26.46 3.82
C THR A 257 -42.02 25.23 4.59
N THR A 258 -42.40 25.17 5.86
CA THR A 258 -42.72 23.90 6.52
C THR A 258 -43.98 23.35 5.87
N THR A 259 -43.85 22.75 4.70
CA THR A 259 -44.93 21.94 4.12
C THR A 259 -44.50 20.50 4.19
N THR A 260 -44.95 19.85 5.27
CA THR A 260 -44.97 18.40 5.44
C THR A 260 -45.89 17.80 4.37
N THR A 261 -45.43 17.72 3.13
CA THR A 261 -46.04 16.88 2.11
C THR A 261 -45.49 15.47 2.28
N LEU A 262 -46.37 14.60 2.76
CA LEU A 262 -46.27 13.14 2.85
C LEU A 262 -45.27 12.54 1.85
N GLU A 263 -44.05 12.23 2.31
CA GLU A 263 -43.24 11.23 1.61
C GLU A 263 -43.94 9.87 1.78
N PRO A 264 -44.03 9.05 0.70
CA PRO A 264 -44.81 7.83 0.74
C PRO A 264 -44.29 6.89 1.83
N LEU A 265 -45.22 6.23 2.50
CA LEU A 265 -45.03 5.12 3.43
C LEU A 265 -44.44 3.85 2.75
N GLU A 266 -43.62 4.02 1.70
CA GLU A 266 -42.89 2.96 0.98
C GLU A 266 -41.38 2.97 1.30
N ASN A 267 -40.90 3.94 2.09
CA ASN A 267 -39.52 4.00 2.59
C ASN A 267 -39.35 3.14 3.85
N ASN A 268 -39.23 1.82 3.73
CA ASN A 268 -38.97 0.94 4.88
C ASN A 268 -37.58 1.20 5.51
N LEU A 269 -37.36 0.70 6.74
CA LEU A 269 -36.07 0.79 7.46
C LEU A 269 -34.85 0.46 6.57
N THR A 270 -34.96 -0.56 5.71
CA THR A 270 -33.93 -0.95 4.74
C THR A 270 -33.61 0.15 3.73
N ALA A 271 -34.63 0.83 3.19
CA ALA A 271 -34.45 1.92 2.24
C ALA A 271 -33.79 3.14 2.91
N THR A 272 -34.22 3.49 4.12
CA THR A 272 -33.60 4.57 4.90
C THR A 272 -32.15 4.27 5.26
N ASN A 273 -31.82 3.04 5.65
CA ASN A 273 -30.44 2.62 5.90
C ASN A 273 -29.58 2.70 4.64
N LEU A 274 -30.12 2.36 3.46
CA LEU A 274 -29.41 2.51 2.19
C LEU A 274 -29.16 3.98 1.84
N LEU A 275 -30.13 4.87 2.09
CA LEU A 275 -29.97 6.31 1.90
C LEU A 275 -28.95 6.91 2.87
N LEU A 276 -28.93 6.46 4.13
CA LEU A 276 -27.91 6.85 5.11
C LEU A 276 -26.51 6.39 4.68
N LEU A 277 -26.36 5.16 4.19
CA LEU A 277 -25.09 4.67 3.68
C LEU A 277 -24.58 5.56 2.52
N LYS A 278 -25.46 5.90 1.57
CA LYS A 278 -25.14 6.84 0.48
C LYS A 278 -24.75 8.20 1.01
N GLN A 279 -25.45 8.71 2.02
CA GLN A 279 -25.13 9.99 2.67
C GLN A 279 -23.74 9.95 3.33
N THR A 280 -23.38 8.87 4.03
CA THR A 280 -22.03 8.69 4.61
C THR A 280 -20.96 8.70 3.53
N THR A 281 -21.16 8.02 2.39
CA THR A 281 -20.21 8.06 1.28
C THR A 281 -20.04 9.47 0.72
N ILE A 282 -21.13 10.25 0.59
CA ILE A 282 -21.08 11.65 0.18
C ILE A 282 -20.29 12.49 1.19
N GLU A 283 -20.45 12.26 2.50
CA GLU A 283 -19.69 12.96 3.55
C GLU A 283 -18.18 12.68 3.47
N GLU A 284 -17.79 11.43 3.21
CA GLU A 284 -16.38 11.07 2.98
C GLU A 284 -15.80 11.74 1.73
N GLU A 285 -16.58 11.81 0.65
CA GLU A 285 -16.17 12.52 -0.57
C GLU A 285 -16.05 14.03 -0.33
N LEU A 286 -16.99 14.63 0.41
CA LEU A 286 -16.94 16.05 0.77
C LEU A 286 -15.70 16.40 1.57
N LEU A 287 -15.26 15.55 2.50
CA LEU A 287 -14.03 15.78 3.25
C LEU A 287 -12.80 15.84 2.31
N LYS A 288 -12.74 14.96 1.31
CA LYS A 288 -11.68 15.01 0.29
C LYS A 288 -11.79 16.25 -0.60
N ARG A 289 -13.01 16.66 -0.95
CA ARG A 289 -13.22 17.89 -1.75
C ARG A 289 -12.93 19.16 -0.97
N GLN A 290 -13.15 19.18 0.34
CA GLN A 290 -12.74 20.28 1.21
C GLN A 290 -11.22 20.47 1.16
N GLN A 291 -10.44 19.38 1.22
CA GLN A 291 -8.99 19.46 1.04
C GLN A 291 -8.61 20.03 -0.33
N GLN A 292 -9.29 19.62 -1.42
CA GLN A 292 -9.05 20.18 -2.76
C GLN A 292 -9.40 21.67 -2.86
N VAL A 293 -10.45 22.12 -2.16
CA VAL A 293 -10.80 23.56 -2.06
C VAL A 293 -9.71 24.34 -1.31
N ASP A 294 -9.14 23.77 -0.25
CA ASP A 294 -8.02 24.38 0.47
C ASP A 294 -6.73 24.39 -0.35
N GLU A 295 -6.46 23.33 -1.11
CA GLU A 295 -5.34 23.30 -2.08
C GLU A 295 -5.51 24.33 -3.19
N LEU A 296 -6.74 24.58 -3.66
CA LEU A 296 -7.03 25.63 -4.64
C LEU A 296 -6.63 27.02 -4.12
N ARG A 297 -6.74 27.29 -2.82
CA ARG A 297 -6.27 28.56 -2.22
C ARG A 297 -4.77 28.73 -2.38
N VAL A 298 -4.01 27.68 -2.09
CA VAL A 298 -2.55 27.67 -2.23
C VAL A 298 -2.15 27.80 -3.71
N GLN A 299 -2.84 27.09 -4.61
CA GLN A 299 -2.60 27.19 -6.04
C GLN A 299 -2.90 28.58 -6.58
N ALA A 300 -4.01 29.19 -6.17
CA ALA A 300 -4.40 30.54 -6.55
C ALA A 300 -3.36 31.57 -6.12
N GLU A 301 -2.88 31.51 -4.86
CA GLU A 301 -1.88 32.45 -4.38
C GLU A 301 -0.56 32.34 -5.15
N LYS A 302 -0.13 31.11 -5.47
CA LYS A 302 1.06 30.92 -6.29
C LYS A 302 0.85 31.40 -7.73
N LEU A 303 -0.32 31.19 -8.32
CA LEU A 303 -0.64 31.70 -9.65
C LEU A 303 -0.69 33.22 -9.69
N LYS A 304 -1.20 33.88 -8.65
CA LYS A 304 -1.19 35.35 -8.54
C LYS A 304 0.22 35.92 -8.50
N GLN A 305 1.18 35.22 -7.90
CA GLN A 305 2.59 35.61 -7.92
C GLN A 305 3.22 35.47 -9.32
N LEU A 306 2.79 34.49 -10.10
CA LEU A 306 3.31 34.20 -11.44
C LEU A 306 2.66 35.05 -12.54
N GLU A 307 1.35 35.30 -12.43
CA GLU A 307 0.53 36.07 -13.38
C GLU A 307 -0.27 37.17 -12.63
N PRO A 308 0.39 38.24 -12.13
CA PRO A 308 -0.27 39.30 -11.37
C PRO A 308 -1.41 39.99 -12.12
N GLU A 309 -1.33 40.04 -13.46
CA GLU A 309 -2.36 40.65 -14.32
C GLU A 309 -3.69 39.88 -14.34
N LYS A 310 -3.69 38.59 -13.98
CA LYS A 310 -4.91 37.77 -13.88
C LYS A 310 -5.35 37.55 -12.43
N ALA A 311 -4.73 38.23 -11.48
CA ALA A 311 -4.94 37.97 -10.05
C ALA A 311 -6.41 38.13 -9.62
N GLU A 312 -7.09 39.17 -10.11
CA GLU A 312 -8.52 39.41 -9.83
C GLU A 312 -9.41 38.30 -10.41
N GLU A 313 -9.12 37.81 -11.63
CA GLU A 313 -9.86 36.71 -12.25
C GLU A 313 -9.68 35.40 -11.48
N ILE A 314 -8.44 35.10 -11.06
CA ILE A 314 -8.09 33.92 -10.26
C ILE A 314 -8.82 33.95 -8.91
N ASP A 315 -8.78 35.08 -8.21
CA ASP A 315 -9.47 35.24 -6.91
C ASP A 315 -10.99 35.15 -7.07
N SER A 316 -11.55 35.77 -8.11
CA SER A 316 -12.99 35.69 -8.41
C SER A 316 -13.45 34.25 -8.62
N LYS A 317 -12.74 33.47 -9.46
CA LYS A 317 -13.08 32.06 -9.71
C LYS A 317 -12.92 31.19 -8.46
N ARG A 318 -11.84 31.41 -7.68
CA ARG A 318 -11.62 30.71 -6.40
C ARG A 318 -12.77 30.98 -5.43
N LEU A 319 -13.11 32.24 -5.21
CA LEU A 319 -14.17 32.64 -4.29
C LEU A 319 -15.53 32.08 -4.71
N GLN A 320 -15.84 32.04 -6.00
CA GLN A 320 -17.08 31.44 -6.50
C GLN A 320 -17.17 29.94 -6.15
N VAL A 321 -16.09 29.18 -6.31
CA VAL A 321 -16.07 27.74 -5.95
C VAL A 321 -16.20 27.57 -4.44
N GLU A 322 -15.48 28.35 -3.64
CA GLU A 322 -15.58 28.32 -2.17
C GLU A 322 -17.00 28.64 -1.69
N GLU A 323 -17.63 29.66 -2.27
CA GLU A 323 -19.00 30.06 -1.95
C GLU A 323 -19.99 28.95 -2.29
N LYS A 324 -19.94 28.40 -3.52
CA LYS A 324 -20.81 27.28 -3.92
C LYS A 324 -20.63 26.08 -3.00
N PHE A 325 -19.39 25.70 -2.68
CA PHE A 325 -19.11 24.56 -1.81
C PHE A 325 -19.70 24.78 -0.40
N SER A 326 -19.51 25.98 0.16
CA SER A 326 -20.04 26.33 1.48
C SER A 326 -21.57 26.29 1.54
N LYS A 327 -22.27 26.66 0.46
CA LYS A 327 -23.73 26.63 0.35
C LYS A 327 -24.30 25.21 0.39
N LEU A 328 -23.51 24.18 0.07
CA LEU A 328 -23.96 22.78 0.09
C LEU A 328 -23.92 22.14 1.47
N LEU A 329 -23.06 22.65 2.37
CA LEU A 329 -22.81 22.01 3.67
C LEU A 329 -24.08 21.93 4.53
N LEU A 330 -24.81 23.05 4.66
CA LEU A 330 -25.99 23.12 5.51
C LEU A 330 -27.15 22.22 5.00
N PRO A 331 -27.54 22.23 3.70
CA PRO A 331 -28.56 21.31 3.18
C PRO A 331 -28.20 19.82 3.37
N LEU A 332 -26.92 19.45 3.27
CA LEU A 332 -26.46 18.07 3.47
C LEU A 332 -26.57 17.64 4.93
N GLU A 333 -26.18 18.50 5.86
CA GLU A 333 -26.32 18.25 7.30
C GLU A 333 -27.80 18.09 7.68
N GLN A 334 -28.67 18.96 7.15
CA GLN A 334 -30.11 18.86 7.34
C GLN A 334 -30.69 17.56 6.78
N LYS A 335 -30.25 17.13 5.59
CA LYS A 335 -30.70 15.86 4.98
C LYS A 335 -30.30 14.67 5.84
N LYS A 336 -29.07 14.65 6.37
CA LYS A 336 -28.61 13.60 7.28
C LYS A 336 -29.48 13.54 8.54
N LEU A 337 -29.72 14.68 9.18
CA LEU A 337 -30.57 14.74 10.36
C LEU A 337 -31.97 14.16 10.07
N ARG A 338 -32.60 14.56 8.95
CA ARG A 338 -33.90 14.01 8.55
C ARG A 338 -33.87 12.50 8.33
N LEU A 339 -32.81 11.97 7.71
CA LEU A 339 -32.66 10.52 7.48
C LEU A 339 -32.43 9.75 8.79
N GLU A 340 -31.69 10.31 9.73
CA GLU A 340 -31.50 9.72 11.07
C GLU A 340 -32.82 9.70 11.85
N GLN A 341 -33.59 10.80 11.83
CA GLN A 341 -34.93 10.86 12.41
C GLN A 341 -35.86 9.80 11.79
N GLN A 342 -35.85 9.70 10.45
CA GLN A 342 -36.63 8.70 9.73
C GLN A 342 -36.20 7.26 10.07
N LYS A 343 -34.90 7.01 10.27
CA LYS A 343 -34.40 5.70 10.69
C LYS A 343 -34.93 5.33 12.08
N HIS A 344 -34.88 6.25 13.03
CA HIS A 344 -35.40 6.01 14.39
C HIS A 344 -36.90 5.74 14.39
N LEU A 345 -37.65 6.49 13.58
CA LEU A 345 -39.07 6.28 13.39
C LEU A 345 -39.38 4.87 12.85
N HIS A 346 -38.69 4.43 11.80
CA HIS A 346 -38.90 3.10 11.22
C HIS A 346 -38.44 1.98 12.13
N GLN A 347 -37.36 2.19 12.89
CA GLN A 347 -36.89 1.23 13.87
C GLN A 347 -37.93 1.04 14.98
N TYR A 348 -38.50 2.12 15.51
CA TYR A 348 -39.56 2.05 16.52
C TYR A 348 -40.76 1.22 16.06
N PHE A 349 -41.26 1.49 14.84
CA PHE A 349 -42.38 0.71 14.31
C PHE A 349 -42.00 -0.75 14.06
N ARG A 350 -40.78 -1.01 13.59
CA ARG A 350 -40.29 -2.36 13.38
C ARG A 350 -40.20 -3.13 14.70
N ASP A 351 -39.69 -2.51 15.75
CA ASP A 351 -39.56 -3.13 17.07
C ASP A 351 -40.93 -3.47 17.65
N ILE A 352 -41.93 -2.58 17.49
CA ILE A 352 -43.32 -2.88 17.89
C ILE A 352 -43.88 -4.06 17.09
N GLU A 353 -43.69 -4.07 15.77
CA GLU A 353 -44.19 -5.16 14.91
C GLU A 353 -43.54 -6.51 15.24
N ASP A 354 -42.22 -6.55 15.41
CA ASP A 354 -41.48 -7.75 15.78
C ASP A 354 -41.97 -8.30 17.14
N GLU A 355 -42.32 -7.41 18.07
CA GLU A 355 -42.84 -7.79 19.38
C GLU A 355 -44.30 -8.25 19.34
N GLN A 356 -45.13 -7.66 18.48
CA GLN A 356 -46.46 -8.19 18.20
C GLN A 356 -46.39 -9.60 17.60
N ILE A 357 -45.43 -9.84 16.69
CA ILE A 357 -45.18 -11.18 16.14
C ILE A 357 -44.76 -12.13 17.26
N TRP A 358 -43.79 -11.76 18.08
CA TRP A 358 -43.34 -12.59 19.21
C TRP A 358 -44.49 -12.94 20.17
N LEU A 359 -45.33 -11.97 20.53
CA LEU A 359 -46.53 -12.21 21.34
C LEU A 359 -47.51 -13.18 20.67
N SER A 360 -47.70 -13.04 19.36
CA SER A 360 -48.56 -13.94 18.59
C SER A 360 -48.02 -15.38 18.59
N GLU A 361 -46.70 -15.57 18.50
CA GLU A 361 -46.05 -16.87 18.61
C GLU A 361 -46.24 -17.48 19.99
N LYS A 362 -46.05 -16.69 21.07
CA LYS A 362 -46.30 -17.15 22.44
C LYS A 362 -47.76 -17.53 22.66
N ARG A 363 -48.69 -16.75 22.12
CA ARG A 363 -50.13 -17.06 22.14
C ARG A 363 -50.43 -18.37 21.40
N HIS A 364 -49.83 -18.58 20.23
CA HIS A 364 -49.97 -19.83 19.48
C HIS A 364 -49.41 -21.03 20.26
N LEU A 365 -48.23 -20.91 20.88
CA LEU A 365 -47.67 -21.94 21.74
C LEU A 365 -48.63 -22.33 22.87
N LEU A 366 -49.24 -21.33 23.53
CA LEU A 366 -50.25 -21.59 24.57
C LEU A 366 -51.43 -22.38 24.02
N GLN A 367 -51.92 -22.04 22.82
CA GLN A 367 -53.02 -22.75 22.16
C GLN A 367 -52.64 -24.20 21.83
N THR A 368 -51.47 -24.44 21.22
CA THR A 368 -51.01 -25.80 20.89
C THR A 368 -50.89 -26.67 22.14
N TYR A 369 -50.39 -26.12 23.24
CA TYR A 369 -50.32 -26.85 24.50
C TYR A 369 -51.70 -27.10 25.11
N ALA A 370 -52.65 -26.17 24.98
CA ALA A 370 -54.02 -26.37 25.42
C ALA A 370 -54.70 -27.52 24.65
N ASP A 371 -54.50 -27.59 23.34
CA ASP A 371 -55.01 -28.67 22.48
C ASP A 371 -54.42 -30.04 22.86
N LEU A 372 -53.14 -30.08 23.24
CA LEU A 372 -52.45 -31.29 23.71
C LEU A 372 -53.00 -31.81 25.05
N ILE A 373 -53.45 -30.90 25.92
CA ILE A 373 -54.10 -31.23 27.21
C ILE A 373 -55.52 -31.74 26.98
N PHE A 374 -56.27 -31.10 26.07
CA PHE A 374 -57.67 -31.45 25.78
C PHE A 374 -57.83 -32.75 24.98
N ASN A 375 -56.91 -33.06 24.06
CA ASN A 375 -57.05 -34.21 23.16
C ASN A 375 -56.41 -35.51 23.67
N ASN A 376 -55.62 -35.46 24.74
CA ASN A 376 -54.92 -36.65 25.26
C ASN A 376 -55.57 -37.15 26.56
N LYS A 377 -56.44 -38.16 26.44
CA LYS A 377 -57.19 -38.80 27.55
C LYS A 377 -56.32 -39.55 28.58
N GLN A 378 -54.99 -39.53 28.48
CA GLN A 378 -54.06 -40.14 29.42
C GLN A 378 -53.10 -39.09 29.98
N GLN A 379 -53.61 -38.24 30.86
CA GLN A 379 -52.81 -37.29 31.61
C GLN A 379 -52.09 -38.02 32.74
N THR A 380 -50.79 -38.25 32.60
CA THR A 380 -49.98 -38.76 33.73
C THR A 380 -49.61 -37.60 34.65
N LEU A 381 -49.52 -37.86 35.97
CA LEU A 381 -49.06 -36.86 36.96
C LEU A 381 -47.74 -36.18 36.55
N MET A 382 -46.84 -36.95 35.92
CA MET A 382 -45.58 -36.43 35.37
C MET A 382 -45.79 -35.38 34.27
N ASN A 383 -46.78 -35.58 33.39
CA ASN A 383 -47.12 -34.62 32.33
C ASN A 383 -47.73 -33.33 32.90
N VAL A 384 -48.60 -33.44 33.92
CA VAL A 384 -49.20 -32.29 34.62
C VAL A 384 -48.12 -31.45 35.32
N GLN A 385 -47.20 -32.09 36.05
CA GLN A 385 -46.07 -31.40 36.70
C GLN A 385 -45.14 -30.73 35.68
N LEU A 386 -44.88 -31.37 34.53
CA LEU A 386 -44.10 -30.79 33.45
C LEU A 386 -44.80 -29.55 32.86
N LEU A 387 -46.11 -29.62 32.63
CA LEU A 387 -46.90 -28.49 32.13
C LEU A 387 -46.90 -27.31 33.10
N LYS A 388 -46.99 -27.56 34.41
CA LYS A 388 -46.89 -26.53 35.46
C LYS A 388 -45.56 -25.80 35.42
N ARG A 389 -44.45 -26.54 35.39
CA ARG A 389 -43.09 -25.95 35.27
C ARG A 389 -42.92 -25.16 33.97
N LYS A 390 -43.43 -25.69 32.85
CA LYS A 390 -43.39 -24.98 31.56
C LYS A 390 -44.21 -23.68 31.60
N ASN A 391 -45.37 -23.67 32.26
CA ASN A 391 -46.22 -22.49 32.38
C ASN A 391 -45.58 -21.42 33.28
N GLU A 392 -44.99 -21.82 34.40
CA GLU A 392 -44.21 -20.92 35.28
C GLU A 392 -42.98 -20.34 34.58
N SER A 393 -42.25 -21.18 33.83
CA SER A 393 -41.10 -20.74 33.04
C SER A 393 -41.50 -19.74 31.95
N LEU A 394 -42.61 -19.99 31.24
CA LEU A 394 -43.10 -19.11 30.19
C LEU A 394 -43.59 -17.77 30.75
N LEU A 395 -44.30 -17.78 31.89
CA LEU A 395 -44.71 -16.55 32.57
C LEU A 395 -43.49 -15.69 32.93
N LYS A 396 -42.48 -16.31 33.55
CA LYS A 396 -41.24 -15.62 33.91
C LYS A 396 -40.48 -15.09 32.69
N GLU A 397 -40.46 -15.84 31.58
CA GLU A 397 -39.88 -15.37 30.32
C GLU A 397 -40.60 -14.10 29.81
N ILE A 398 -41.94 -14.11 29.81
CA ILE A 398 -42.76 -12.98 29.36
C ILE A 398 -42.59 -11.76 30.26
N GLU A 399 -42.64 -11.92 31.58
CA GLU A 399 -42.50 -10.80 32.53
C GLU A 399 -41.13 -10.10 32.40
N ASN A 400 -40.05 -10.88 32.24
CA ASN A 400 -38.71 -10.32 32.06
C ASN A 400 -38.54 -9.64 30.70
N HIS A 401 -39.17 -10.18 29.65
CA HIS A 401 -39.11 -9.62 28.30
C HIS A 401 -39.93 -8.33 28.21
N GLU A 402 -41.16 -8.34 28.72
CA GLU A 402 -42.08 -7.19 28.79
C GLU A 402 -41.43 -5.98 29.47
N GLN A 403 -40.86 -6.16 30.66
CA GLN A 403 -40.29 -5.04 31.41
C GLN A 403 -39.17 -4.34 30.64
N ARG A 404 -38.20 -5.11 30.12
CA ARG A 404 -37.05 -4.54 29.41
C ARG A 404 -37.44 -3.87 28.10
N LEU A 405 -38.37 -4.48 27.39
CA LEU A 405 -38.84 -3.98 26.11
C LEU A 405 -39.67 -2.70 26.26
N LEU A 406 -40.63 -2.67 27.18
CA LEU A 406 -41.47 -1.50 27.38
C LEU A 406 -40.65 -0.30 27.88
N GLU A 407 -39.66 -0.52 28.76
CA GLU A 407 -38.72 0.53 29.16
C GLU A 407 -37.94 1.08 27.95
N HIS A 408 -37.50 0.22 27.03
CA HIS A 408 -36.82 0.62 25.80
C HIS A 408 -37.74 1.39 24.84
N LEU A 409 -38.93 0.86 24.55
CA LEU A 409 -39.90 1.49 23.65
C LEU A 409 -40.41 2.83 24.19
N GLU A 410 -40.60 2.96 25.51
CA GLU A 410 -40.99 4.22 26.14
C GLU A 410 -39.90 5.30 25.99
N THR A 411 -38.63 4.89 26.11
CA THR A 411 -37.47 5.76 25.89
C THR A 411 -37.39 6.22 24.43
N GLU A 412 -37.52 5.28 23.48
CA GLU A 412 -37.51 5.61 22.05
C GLU A 412 -38.73 6.45 21.65
N LYS A 413 -39.92 6.15 22.17
CA LYS A 413 -41.14 6.97 21.98
C LYS A 413 -40.91 8.41 22.40
N THR A 414 -40.32 8.62 23.58
CA THR A 414 -40.02 9.98 24.08
C THR A 414 -39.10 10.73 23.13
N ARG A 415 -38.10 10.04 22.57
CA ARG A 415 -37.15 10.60 21.60
C ARG A 415 -37.83 10.93 20.26
N ILE A 416 -38.48 9.96 19.61
CA ILE A 416 -39.14 10.18 18.30
C ILE A 416 -40.28 11.19 18.38
N THR A 417 -40.91 11.37 19.55
CA THR A 417 -41.94 12.39 19.76
C THR A 417 -41.37 13.81 19.71
N GLN A 418 -40.10 14.01 20.08
CA GLN A 418 -39.42 15.29 19.91
C GLN A 418 -39.24 15.64 18.43
N ASP A 419 -38.91 14.63 17.62
CA ASP A 419 -38.71 14.78 16.17
C ASP A 419 -40.04 14.87 15.39
N TYR A 420 -41.08 14.18 15.84
CA TYR A 420 -42.41 14.13 15.21
C TYR A 420 -43.56 14.42 16.21
N PRO A 421 -43.69 15.66 16.71
CA PRO A 421 -44.70 15.97 17.73
C PRO A 421 -46.15 15.73 17.29
N SER A 422 -46.44 15.89 16.00
CA SER A 422 -47.78 15.67 15.43
C SER A 422 -48.20 14.20 15.41
N ARG A 423 -47.28 13.26 15.61
CA ARG A 423 -47.52 11.81 15.63
C ARG A 423 -47.44 11.20 17.03
N ALA A 424 -47.32 12.03 18.06
CA ALA A 424 -47.20 11.59 19.45
C ALA A 424 -48.33 10.64 19.88
N GLU A 425 -49.57 10.99 19.51
CA GLU A 425 -50.76 10.18 19.81
C GLU A 425 -50.69 8.80 19.15
N GLU A 426 -50.23 8.72 17.90
CA GLU A 426 -50.06 7.45 17.18
C GLU A 426 -49.04 6.54 17.89
N PHE A 427 -47.90 7.10 18.30
CA PHE A 427 -46.87 6.33 18.99
C PHE A 427 -47.36 5.82 20.34
N GLN A 428 -48.10 6.65 21.07
CA GLN A 428 -48.72 6.28 22.35
C GLN A 428 -49.75 5.16 22.17
N GLU A 429 -50.66 5.29 21.20
CA GLU A 429 -51.70 4.30 20.95
C GLU A 429 -51.11 2.91 20.64
N ARG A 430 -50.07 2.84 19.80
CA ARG A 430 -49.43 1.56 19.47
C ARG A 430 -48.75 0.92 20.68
N LEU A 431 -48.17 1.72 21.57
CA LEU A 431 -47.52 1.20 22.78
C LEU A 431 -48.56 0.69 23.80
N GLU A 432 -49.69 1.40 23.93
CA GLU A 432 -50.83 0.95 24.76
C GLU A 432 -51.41 -0.36 24.23
N GLN A 433 -51.62 -0.47 22.91
CA GLN A 433 -52.07 -1.72 22.27
C GLN A 433 -51.10 -2.88 22.54
N LEU A 434 -49.79 -2.64 22.52
CA LEU A 434 -48.79 -3.66 22.84
C LEU A 434 -48.88 -4.08 24.32
N SER A 435 -48.98 -3.11 25.24
CA SER A 435 -49.18 -3.36 26.67
C SER A 435 -50.44 -4.19 26.94
N ASP A 436 -51.55 -3.86 26.30
CA ASP A 436 -52.81 -4.61 26.41
C ASP A 436 -52.66 -6.05 25.93
N ASN A 437 -51.91 -6.29 24.85
CA ASN A 437 -51.61 -7.64 24.37
C ASN A 437 -50.80 -8.46 25.39
N TYR A 438 -49.84 -7.85 26.09
CA TYR A 438 -49.11 -8.49 27.18
C TYR A 438 -50.03 -8.85 28.35
N ILE A 439 -50.92 -7.94 28.75
CA ILE A 439 -51.91 -8.18 29.82
C ILE A 439 -52.81 -9.36 29.46
N GLN A 440 -53.35 -9.39 28.24
CA GLN A 440 -54.21 -10.49 27.77
C GLN A 440 -53.46 -11.83 27.75
N LEU A 441 -52.19 -11.84 27.33
CA LEU A 441 -51.37 -13.05 27.31
C LEU A 441 -51.12 -13.59 28.73
N LYS A 442 -50.77 -12.71 29.68
CA LYS A 442 -50.58 -13.08 31.10
C LYS A 442 -51.85 -13.64 31.72
N GLU A 443 -53.01 -13.04 31.42
CA GLU A 443 -54.29 -13.55 31.90
C GLU A 443 -54.61 -14.93 31.31
N THR A 444 -54.31 -15.16 30.02
CA THR A 444 -54.44 -16.49 29.39
C THR A 444 -53.55 -17.53 30.06
N ILE A 445 -52.32 -17.17 30.43
CA ILE A 445 -51.38 -18.05 31.16
C ILE A 445 -51.90 -18.40 32.55
N LYS A 446 -52.50 -17.42 33.23
CA LYS A 446 -53.12 -17.60 34.55
C LYS A 446 -54.33 -18.53 34.49
N GLN A 447 -55.24 -18.32 33.54
CA GLN A 447 -56.38 -19.22 33.32
C GLN A 447 -55.92 -20.65 33.01
N ARG A 448 -54.88 -20.80 32.18
CA ARG A 448 -54.26 -22.10 31.91
C ARG A 448 -53.66 -22.74 33.17
N ARG A 449 -53.03 -21.95 34.05
CA ARG A 449 -52.49 -22.44 35.33
C ARG A 449 -53.59 -23.01 36.20
N GLU A 450 -54.69 -22.27 36.37
CA GLU A 450 -55.85 -22.71 37.16
C GLU A 450 -56.41 -24.02 36.59
N HIS A 451 -56.50 -24.16 35.27
CA HIS A 451 -56.91 -25.41 34.64
C HIS A 451 -55.93 -26.57 34.87
N ILE A 452 -54.61 -26.34 34.80
CA ILE A 452 -53.60 -27.37 35.10
C ILE A 452 -53.72 -27.83 36.57
N GLU A 453 -53.95 -26.91 37.49
CA GLU A 453 -54.13 -27.22 38.92
C GLU A 453 -55.41 -28.05 39.16
N LEU A 454 -56.49 -27.83 38.39
CA LEU A 454 -57.67 -28.69 38.45
C LEU A 454 -57.38 -30.12 37.98
N LEU A 455 -56.55 -30.31 36.96
CA LEU A 455 -56.13 -31.63 36.46
C LEU A 455 -55.19 -32.37 37.42
N GLU A 456 -54.52 -31.67 38.34
CA GLU A 456 -53.70 -32.27 39.41
C GLU A 456 -54.56 -32.89 40.52
N ASN A 457 -55.83 -32.47 40.65
CA ASN A 457 -56.77 -32.88 41.70
C ASN A 457 -57.76 -33.98 41.27
N VAL A 458 -57.67 -34.48 40.03
CA VAL A 458 -58.46 -35.58 39.45
C VAL A 458 -57.56 -36.79 39.24
#